data_AF-A0A7Y8RTZ4-F1
#
_entry.id   AF-A0A7Y8RTZ4-F1
#
_cell.length_a   1.000
_cell.length_b   1.000
_cell.length_c   1.000
_cell.angle_alpha   90.00
_cell.angle_beta   90.00
_cell.angle_gamma   90.00
#
_symmetry.space_group_name_H-M   'P 1'
#
loop_
_entity.id
_entity.type
_entity.pdbx_description
1 polymer ?
#
loop_
_entity_poly.entity_id
_entity_poly.type
_entity_poly.pdbx_seq_one_letter_code
_entity_poly.pdbx_strand_id
1 'polypeptide(L)'
;MCRKVRTVSLAVTLLAGAMMNSAFAATPAVAVAPQYDTSHVYVAPADVDRFTQSFLATFGGKSTPQVVVNVLPVPSSTTSQLLQTPAGTVSLFGFTTPIPHPFG
;
A
#
# COMPACT_ATOMS: atom_id res chain seq x y z
N MET A 1 -5.01 11.10 -76.53
CA MET A 1 -5.61 12.35 -75.99
C MET A 1 -6.31 12.04 -74.67
N CYS A 2 -5.86 12.67 -73.58
CA CYS A 2 -6.57 13.07 -72.35
C CYS A 2 -7.67 12.16 -71.73
N ARG A 3 -7.46 11.69 -70.48
CA ARG A 3 -8.25 12.15 -69.31
C ARG A 3 -7.72 11.70 -67.94
N LYS A 4 -7.85 12.63 -66.99
CA LYS A 4 -7.46 12.63 -65.58
C LYS A 4 -8.46 11.88 -64.70
N VAL A 5 -7.98 11.21 -63.64
CA VAL A 5 -8.72 10.98 -62.37
C VAL A 5 -7.68 11.03 -61.24
N ARG A 6 -7.26 12.19 -60.75
CA ARG A 6 -7.80 12.95 -59.60
C ARG A 6 -8.33 12.11 -58.42
N THR A 7 -7.51 12.06 -57.37
CA THR A 7 -7.89 12.53 -56.03
C THR A 7 -9.00 11.74 -55.33
N VAL A 8 -8.72 10.49 -54.93
CA VAL A 8 -9.48 9.84 -53.85
C VAL A 8 -8.53 8.97 -53.01
N SER A 9 -7.62 9.59 -52.27
CA SER A 9 -6.84 8.87 -51.24
C SER A 9 -6.76 9.59 -49.90
N LEU A 10 -7.36 10.76 -49.76
CA LEU A 10 -7.28 11.54 -48.52
C LEU A 10 -8.50 11.40 -47.59
N ALA A 11 -9.60 10.83 -48.07
CA ALA A 11 -10.82 10.67 -47.27
C ALA A 11 -10.83 9.37 -46.45
N VAL A 12 -10.12 8.32 -46.88
CA VAL A 12 -10.10 7.03 -46.19
C VAL A 12 -9.20 7.08 -44.94
N THR A 13 -8.14 7.89 -44.95
CA THR A 13 -7.20 8.00 -43.83
C THR A 13 -7.78 8.72 -42.60
N LEU A 14 -8.78 9.60 -42.80
CA LEU A 14 -9.41 10.35 -41.70
C LEU A 14 -10.46 9.53 -40.93
N LEU A 15 -11.08 8.51 -41.54
CA LEU A 15 -12.04 7.64 -40.85
C LEU A 15 -11.36 6.56 -39.99
N ALA A 16 -10.13 6.16 -40.32
CA ALA A 16 -9.41 5.14 -39.55
C ALA A 16 -8.88 5.65 -38.20
N GLY A 17 -8.58 6.96 -38.09
CA GLY A 17 -8.09 7.56 -36.84
C GLY A 17 -9.16 7.73 -35.76
N ALA A 18 -10.44 7.82 -36.14
CA ALA A 18 -11.54 8.03 -35.20
C ALA A 18 -11.95 6.75 -34.43
N MET A 19 -11.53 5.57 -34.89
CA MET A 19 -11.88 4.28 -34.27
C MET A 19 -10.81 3.77 -33.29
N MET A 20 -9.70 4.50 -33.13
CA MET A 20 -8.64 4.17 -32.17
C MET A 20 -8.89 4.83 -30.80
N ASN A 21 -10.15 5.04 -30.40
CA ASN A 21 -10.46 5.28 -29.00
C ASN A 21 -10.61 3.93 -28.31
N SER A 22 -9.49 3.20 -28.23
CA SER A 22 -9.35 2.10 -27.29
C SER A 22 -9.61 2.68 -25.92
N ALA A 23 -10.83 2.50 -25.41
CA ALA A 23 -11.12 2.75 -24.02
C ALA A 23 -10.17 1.85 -23.25
N PHE A 24 -9.09 2.40 -22.73
CA PHE A 24 -8.35 1.77 -21.65
C PHE A 24 -9.39 1.59 -20.57
N ALA A 25 -9.89 0.36 -20.40
CA ALA A 25 -10.70 0.02 -19.25
C ALA A 25 -9.88 0.50 -18.06
N ALA A 26 -10.43 1.46 -17.29
CA ALA A 26 -9.80 1.91 -16.07
C ALA A 26 -9.70 0.68 -15.17
N THR A 27 -8.54 0.03 -15.16
CA THR A 27 -8.22 -0.92 -14.12
C THR A 27 -8.36 -0.14 -12.83
N PRO A 28 -9.05 -0.68 -11.81
CA PRO A 28 -9.02 -0.06 -10.50
C PRO A 28 -7.56 0.16 -10.16
N ALA A 29 -7.16 1.42 -9.95
CA ALA A 29 -5.86 1.72 -9.42
C ALA A 29 -5.88 1.15 -7.99
N VAL A 30 -5.39 -0.08 -7.84
CA VAL A 30 -5.08 -0.63 -6.53
C VAL A 30 -3.87 0.17 -6.07
N ALA A 31 -4.15 1.30 -5.40
CA ALA A 31 -3.13 2.05 -4.71
C ALA A 31 -2.62 1.13 -3.59
N VAL A 32 -1.49 0.48 -3.85
CA VAL A 32 -0.68 -0.05 -2.78
C VAL A 32 -0.16 1.19 -2.06
N ALA A 33 -0.58 1.40 -0.81
CA ALA A 33 0.01 2.43 0.06
C ALA A 33 1.55 2.35 -0.03
N PRO A 34 2.31 3.42 0.30
CA PRO A 34 3.77 3.31 0.40
C PRO A 34 4.11 2.03 1.14
N GLN A 35 4.83 1.15 0.45
CA GLN A 35 5.13 -0.19 0.92
C GLN A 35 5.82 -0.03 2.27
N TYR A 36 5.11 -0.37 3.36
CA TYR A 36 5.74 -0.37 4.67
C TYR A 36 6.89 -1.37 4.62
N ASP A 37 8.10 -0.93 4.97
CA ASP A 37 9.32 -1.77 4.94
C ASP A 37 9.25 -2.93 5.96
N THR A 38 8.19 -2.99 6.76
CA THR A 38 7.97 -4.00 7.79
C THR A 38 6.53 -4.50 7.74
N SER A 39 6.31 -5.76 8.11
CA SER A 39 4.96 -6.24 8.38
C SER A 39 4.45 -5.62 9.68
N HIS A 40 3.22 -5.10 9.64
CA HIS A 40 2.57 -4.52 10.82
C HIS A 40 1.81 -5.62 11.57
N VAL A 41 2.05 -5.70 12.88
CA VAL A 41 1.35 -6.62 13.77
C VAL A 41 0.62 -5.80 14.81
N TYR A 42 -0.69 -5.99 14.89
CA TYR A 42 -1.55 -5.36 15.89
C TYR A 42 -1.93 -6.39 16.94
N VAL A 43 -1.71 -6.07 18.21
CA VAL A 43 -2.13 -6.90 19.33
C VAL A 43 -2.88 -6.05 20.35
N ALA A 44 -3.62 -6.70 21.24
CA ALA A 44 -4.21 -6.00 22.37
C ALA A 44 -3.09 -5.35 23.22
N PRO A 45 -3.29 -4.12 23.76
CA PRO A 45 -2.26 -3.43 24.53
C PRO A 45 -1.69 -4.26 25.69
N ALA A 46 -2.54 -5.06 26.34
CA ALA A 46 -2.13 -5.93 27.45
C ALA A 46 -1.22 -7.10 27.02
N ASP A 47 -1.17 -7.42 25.73
CA ASP A 47 -0.43 -8.57 25.19
C ASP A 47 0.87 -8.17 24.48
N VAL A 48 1.20 -6.88 24.36
CA VAL A 48 2.39 -6.39 23.64
C VAL A 48 3.67 -7.03 24.17
N ASP A 49 3.86 -7.05 25.49
CA ASP A 49 5.07 -7.60 26.11
C ASP A 49 5.13 -9.12 25.95
N ARG A 50 4.00 -9.80 26.15
CA ARG A 50 3.89 -11.26 26.00
C ARG A 50 4.20 -11.68 24.56
N PHE A 51 3.62 -10.96 23.58
CA PHE A 51 3.89 -11.20 22.17
C PHE A 51 5.38 -10.98 21.86
N THR A 52 5.96 -9.87 22.32
CA THR A 52 7.36 -9.54 22.12
C THR A 52 8.29 -10.63 22.65
N GLN A 53 8.06 -11.07 23.89
CA GLN A 53 8.83 -12.16 24.50
C GLN A 53 8.71 -13.45 23.69
N SER A 54 7.50 -13.86 23.33
CA SER A 54 7.28 -15.08 22.55
C SER A 54 7.91 -15.01 21.16
N PHE A 55 7.76 -13.86 20.48
CA PHE A 55 8.26 -13.65 19.13
C PHE A 55 9.79 -13.68 19.11
N LEU A 56 10.44 -12.95 20.01
CA LEU A 56 11.90 -12.93 20.13
C LEU A 56 12.47 -14.26 20.64
N ALA A 57 11.74 -15.00 21.49
CA ALA A 57 12.14 -16.36 21.87
C ALA A 57 12.11 -17.34 20.68
N THR A 58 11.20 -17.12 19.73
CA THR A 58 11.03 -17.99 18.54
C THR A 58 12.03 -17.66 17.45
N PHE A 59 12.18 -16.38 17.13
CA PHE A 59 12.97 -15.93 15.97
C PHE A 59 14.33 -15.35 16.36
N GLY A 60 14.63 -15.19 17.65
CA GLY A 60 15.78 -14.45 18.14
C GLY A 60 15.65 -12.95 17.91
N GLY A 61 16.76 -12.23 18.07
CA GLY A 61 16.84 -10.79 17.77
C GLY A 61 16.60 -9.88 18.97
N LYS A 62 16.10 -8.66 18.70
CA LYS A 62 15.92 -7.61 19.72
C LYS A 62 14.70 -6.73 19.43
N SER A 63 14.15 -6.14 20.49
CA SER A 63 13.15 -5.07 20.38
C SER A 63 13.80 -3.70 20.54
N THR A 64 13.26 -2.69 19.86
CA THR A 64 13.48 -1.30 20.26
C THR A 64 12.69 -0.98 21.54
N PRO A 65 13.03 0.11 22.25
CA PRO A 65 12.14 0.63 23.28
C PRO A 65 10.75 0.95 22.71
N GLN A 66 9.73 0.76 23.54
CA GLN A 66 8.36 1.11 23.23
C GLN A 66 8.17 2.62 23.30
N VAL A 67 7.51 3.20 22.30
CA VAL A 67 7.13 4.61 22.28
C VAL A 67 5.64 4.76 22.07
N VAL A 68 5.01 5.72 22.73
CA VAL A 68 3.61 6.07 22.48
C VAL A 68 3.57 7.11 21.37
N VAL A 69 2.79 6.86 20.33
CA VAL A 69 2.63 7.77 19.19
C VAL A 69 1.16 8.07 18.93
N ASN A 70 0.89 9.26 18.42
CA ASN A 70 -0.42 9.66 17.97
C ASN A 70 -0.57 9.39 16.46
N VAL A 71 -1.70 8.80 16.08
CA VAL A 71 -2.04 8.47 14.69
C VAL A 71 -3.00 9.52 14.16
N LEU A 72 -2.44 10.62 13.65
CA LEU A 72 -3.20 11.74 13.10
C LEU A 72 -3.78 11.42 11.71
N PRO A 73 -4.88 12.09 11.28
CA PRO A 73 -5.59 13.21 11.93
C PRO A 73 -6.64 12.78 12.96
N VAL A 74 -6.97 11.49 13.04
CA VAL A 74 -7.95 10.97 14.00
C VAL A 74 -7.32 11.00 15.40
N PRO A 75 -8.03 11.39 16.47
CA PRO A 75 -7.51 11.25 17.83
C PRO A 75 -7.36 9.77 18.22
N SER A 76 -6.21 9.19 17.88
CA SER A 76 -5.83 7.82 18.21
C SER A 76 -4.38 7.76 18.69
N SER A 77 -4.10 6.88 19.65
CA SER A 77 -2.77 6.62 20.19
C SER A 77 -2.47 5.13 20.22
N THR A 78 -1.22 4.79 19.96
CA THR A 78 -0.73 3.41 19.99
C THR A 78 0.68 3.37 20.55
N THR A 79 1.02 2.27 21.20
CA THR A 79 2.41 1.96 21.47
C THR A 79 3.05 1.37 20.22
N SER A 80 4.29 1.75 19.90
CA SER A 80 5.04 1.26 18.76
C SER A 80 6.43 0.79 19.19
N GLN A 81 6.85 -0.35 18.66
CA GLN A 81 8.23 -0.83 18.71
C GLN A 81 8.55 -1.72 17.50
N LEU A 82 9.83 -1.83 17.17
CA LEU A 82 10.31 -2.74 16.14
C LEU A 82 10.86 -4.01 16.78
N LEU A 83 10.40 -5.16 16.31
CA LEU A 83 11.05 -6.44 16.61
C LEU A 83 11.94 -6.81 15.42
N GLN A 84 13.25 -6.74 15.65
CA GLN A 84 14.27 -6.96 14.62
C GLN A 84 14.86 -8.35 14.78
N THR A 85 14.58 -9.23 13.82
CA THR A 85 15.00 -10.64 13.85
C THR A 85 15.80 -11.00 12.60
N PRO A 86 16.56 -12.10 12.60
CA PRO A 86 17.20 -12.63 11.39
C PRO A 86 16.21 -12.98 10.26
N ALA A 87 14.94 -13.26 10.60
CA ALA A 87 13.90 -13.60 9.63
C ALA A 87 13.17 -12.36 9.05
N GLY A 88 13.48 -11.16 9.55
CA GLY A 88 12.82 -9.91 9.16
C GLY A 88 12.50 -9.02 10.34
N THR A 89 12.02 -7.82 10.03
CA THR A 89 11.58 -6.83 11.03
C THR A 89 10.07 -6.66 10.98
N VAL A 90 9.43 -6.66 12.14
CA VAL A 90 8.00 -6.34 12.28
C VAL A 90 7.81 -5.07 13.09
N SER A 91 6.84 -4.25 12.69
CA SER A 91 6.35 -3.13 13.50
C SER A 91 5.19 -3.62 14.36
N LEU A 92 5.39 -3.62 15.68
CA LEU A 92 4.41 -4.06 16.65
C LEU A 92 3.64 -2.86 17.22
N PHE A 93 2.32 -2.94 17.17
CA PHE A 93 1.41 -1.90 17.63
C PHE A 93 0.45 -2.41 18.70
N GLY A 94 0.25 -1.59 19.73
CA GLY A 94 -0.72 -1.80 20.82
C GLY A 94 -1.58 -0.55 20.99
N PHE A 95 -2.71 -0.49 20.28
CA PHE A 95 -3.58 0.69 20.26
C PHE A 95 -4.30 0.89 21.60
N THR A 96 -4.04 1.99 22.28
CA THR A 96 -4.66 2.35 23.57
C THR A 96 -5.98 3.10 23.41
N THR A 97 -6.32 3.45 22.18
CA THR A 97 -7.60 4.03 21.72
C THR A 97 -8.15 3.18 20.58
N PRO A 98 -9.38 3.43 20.07
CA PRO A 98 -9.85 2.77 18.86
C PRO A 98 -8.89 2.92 17.69
N ILE A 99 -8.71 1.85 16.92
CA ILE A 99 -7.84 1.82 15.74
C ILE A 99 -8.52 2.65 14.62
N PRO A 100 -7.86 3.68 14.05
CA PRO A 100 -8.44 4.48 12.99
C PRO A 100 -8.44 3.71 11.66
N HIS A 101 -9.48 3.83 10.86
CA HIS A 101 -9.49 3.28 9.50
C HIS A 101 -8.47 4.04 8.62
N PRO A 102 -7.66 3.36 7.78
CA PRO A 102 -7.71 1.94 7.40
C PRO A 102 -6.70 1.03 8.13
N PHE A 103 -6.25 1.39 9.32
CA PHE A 103 -5.36 0.55 10.12
C PHE A 103 -6.15 -0.59 10.81
N GLY A 104 -5.47 -1.69 11.12
CA GLY A 104 -6.07 -2.90 11.73
C GLY A 104 -6.57 -3.89 10.69
#